data_AF-M0MN99-F1
#
_entry.id   AF-M0MN99-F1
#
_cell.length_a   1.000
_cell.length_b   1.000
_cell.length_c   1.000
_cell.angle_alpha   90.00
_cell.angle_beta   90.00
_cell.angle_gamma   90.00
#
_symmetry.space_group_name_H-M   'P 1'
#
loop_
_entity.id
_entity.type
_entity.pdbx_description
1 polymer ?
#
loop_
_entity_poly.entity_id
_entity_poly.type
_entity_poly.pdbx_seq_one_letter_code
_entity_poly.pdbx_strand_id
1 'polypeptide(L)'
;MELIDEDGNLFGVVNVIDALVVLLLLAVVVAGVALVTGGEPNETATEDGETGYATVELGQQPDYVIDRLRTGNTAVLEGTGETVTVTDVYVTPLAAGETNETVADGERSAEANNETTRTIDAVADSVVQPHVVVRLEFENVGVGGDESREEFHVDGDPLLLGDERQLDMGTYRTNGTVTDLSFEDPSLGIEESTTTAEVELRNVSPGVAGALEEGMTETVRGNTHARIDAVEEEPASVVLVSDDGNIHEREHPRNRDVTLTVELRTQESTSTARFRGEPVRIGSSIVLDFDTLVVEGDVVGVE
;
A
#
# COMPACT_ATOMS: atom_id res chain seq x y z
N MET A 1 49.71 52.80 4.10
CA MET A 1 49.25 53.63 5.22
C MET A 1 49.22 52.71 6.43
N GLU A 2 50.10 52.94 7.41
CA GLU A 2 50.11 52.14 8.63
C GLU A 2 48.89 52.50 9.48
N LEU A 3 48.20 51.48 10.00
CA LEU A 3 46.96 51.65 10.75
C LEU A 3 47.21 52.09 12.20
N ILE A 4 48.42 51.84 12.72
CA ILE A 4 48.87 52.18 14.07
C ILE A 4 50.24 52.86 13.95
N ASP A 5 50.40 54.02 14.56
CA ASP A 5 51.68 54.74 14.57
C ASP A 5 52.60 54.29 15.73
N GLU A 6 53.86 54.74 15.70
CA GLU A 6 54.91 54.40 16.69
C GLU A 6 54.62 54.92 18.11
N ASP A 7 53.65 55.83 18.25
CA ASP A 7 53.14 56.35 19.52
C ASP A 7 51.90 55.57 20.02
N GLY A 8 51.45 54.55 19.28
CA GLY A 8 50.32 53.70 19.64
C GLY A 8 48.95 54.33 19.38
N ASN A 9 48.82 55.27 18.44
CA ASN A 9 47.53 55.81 18.01
C ASN A 9 47.00 55.10 16.77
N LEU A 10 45.72 54.75 16.80
CA LEU A 10 44.96 54.18 15.70
C LEU A 10 44.56 55.33 14.74
N PHE A 11 44.99 55.21 13.48
CA PHE A 11 44.80 56.23 12.42
C PHE A 11 45.33 57.65 12.75
N GLY A 12 46.22 57.79 13.73
CA GLY A 12 46.80 59.08 14.13
C GLY A 12 45.83 60.05 14.84
N VAL A 13 44.64 59.58 15.25
CA VAL A 13 43.61 60.42 15.88
C VAL A 13 43.25 59.97 17.30
N VAL A 14 43.35 58.66 17.61
CA VAL A 14 42.89 58.09 18.89
C VAL A 14 43.92 57.08 19.42
N ASN A 15 44.20 57.08 20.74
CA ASN A 15 45.09 56.09 21.34
C ASN A 15 44.51 54.67 21.24
N VAL A 16 45.30 53.69 20.81
CA VAL A 16 44.86 52.31 20.58
C VAL A 16 44.30 51.66 21.85
N ILE A 17 44.82 52.02 23.03
CA ILE A 17 44.36 51.48 24.30
C ILE A 17 42.97 52.01 24.62
N ASP A 18 42.73 53.29 24.39
CA ASP A 18 41.42 53.91 24.63
C ASP A 18 40.37 53.37 23.64
N ALA A 19 40.76 53.18 22.37
CA ALA A 19 39.90 52.55 21.37
C ALA A 19 39.49 51.11 21.77
N LEU A 20 40.41 50.33 22.33
CA LEU A 20 40.10 48.98 22.83
C LEU A 20 39.19 49.00 24.06
N VAL A 21 39.37 49.95 24.97
CA VAL A 21 38.50 50.10 26.16
C VAL A 21 37.08 50.49 25.73
N VAL A 22 36.94 51.42 24.78
CA VAL A 22 35.65 51.81 24.22
C VAL A 22 34.98 50.64 23.51
N LEU A 23 35.73 49.86 22.72
CA LEU A 23 35.21 48.66 22.03
C LEU A 23 34.73 47.61 23.04
N LEU A 24 35.50 47.36 24.10
CA LEU A 24 35.13 46.43 25.17
C LEU A 24 33.88 46.90 25.92
N LEU A 25 33.77 48.20 26.22
CA LEU A 25 32.55 48.77 26.81
C LEU A 25 31.34 48.61 25.90
N LEU A 26 31.51 48.82 24.59
CA LEU A 26 30.45 48.64 23.60
C LEU A 26 30.00 47.18 23.54
N ALA A 27 30.95 46.23 23.56
CA ALA A 27 30.66 44.80 23.59
C ALA A 27 29.88 44.38 24.84
N VAL A 28 30.26 44.91 26.01
CA VAL A 28 29.56 44.64 27.29
C VAL A 28 28.16 45.25 27.29
N VAL A 29 27.97 46.43 26.70
CA VAL A 29 26.65 47.06 26.57
C VAL A 29 25.76 46.25 25.62
N VAL A 30 26.28 45.82 24.46
CA VAL A 30 25.55 44.98 23.49
C VAL A 30 25.18 43.64 24.12
N ALA A 31 26.12 42.98 24.81
CA ALA A 31 25.85 41.73 25.52
C ALA A 31 24.85 41.90 26.66
N GLY A 32 24.94 43.01 27.41
CA GLY A 32 24.01 43.33 28.50
C GLY A 32 22.58 43.62 28.01
N VAL A 33 22.44 44.27 26.86
CA VAL A 33 21.13 44.48 26.21
C VAL A 33 20.54 43.15 25.75
N ALA A 34 21.31 42.30 25.07
CA ALA A 34 20.84 40.98 24.61
C ALA A 34 20.32 40.10 25.75
N LEU A 35 21.02 40.12 26.89
CA LEU A 35 20.68 39.33 28.09
C LEU A 35 19.42 39.85 28.79
N VAL A 36 19.16 41.17 28.75
CA VAL A 36 17.94 41.78 29.31
C VAL A 36 16.73 41.63 28.38
N THR A 37 16.94 41.60 27.06
CA THR A 37 15.85 41.42 26.09
C THR A 37 15.47 39.96 25.85
N GLY A 38 16.14 38.99 26.51
CA GLY A 38 15.82 37.56 26.36
C GLY A 38 15.92 37.06 24.92
N GLY A 39 16.72 37.77 24.10
CA GLY A 39 16.90 37.47 22.70
C GLY A 39 18.28 36.87 22.53
N GLU A 40 18.40 35.58 22.84
CA GLU A 40 19.26 34.75 22.00
C GLU A 40 18.83 35.05 20.56
N PRO A 41 19.74 35.33 19.61
CA PRO A 41 19.36 35.11 18.23
C PRO A 41 18.89 33.67 18.22
N ASN A 42 17.57 33.46 18.05
CA ASN A 42 17.11 32.28 17.37
C ASN A 42 17.84 32.35 16.03
N GLU A 43 19.04 31.79 15.99
CA GLU A 43 19.30 30.76 15.03
C GLU A 43 18.09 29.83 15.18
N THR A 44 16.99 30.16 14.50
CA THR A 44 16.25 29.13 13.80
C THR A 44 17.34 28.45 13.00
N ALA A 45 17.98 27.46 13.61
CA ALA A 45 18.08 26.19 12.95
C ALA A 45 16.69 26.02 12.32
N THR A 46 16.59 26.32 11.02
CA THR A 46 16.20 25.21 10.17
C THR A 46 17.02 24.04 10.68
N GLU A 47 16.44 23.27 11.60
CA GLU A 47 16.72 21.85 11.58
C GLU A 47 16.46 21.54 10.11
N ASP A 48 17.55 21.40 9.34
CA ASP A 48 17.44 20.96 7.96
C ASP A 48 16.80 19.59 8.11
N GLY A 49 15.47 19.56 7.95
CA GLY A 49 14.69 18.35 8.09
C GLY A 49 15.32 17.31 7.19
N GLU A 50 15.37 16.07 7.66
CA GLU A 50 15.87 15.00 6.82
C GLU A 50 14.76 14.50 5.91
N THR A 51 15.16 13.86 4.81
CA THR A 51 14.19 13.20 3.95
C THR A 51 13.59 12.02 4.69
N GLY A 52 12.28 11.99 4.80
CA GLY A 52 11.54 10.88 5.39
C GLY A 52 10.51 10.31 4.43
N TYR A 53 10.06 9.11 4.73
CA TYR A 53 9.12 8.38 3.92
C TYR A 53 7.96 7.84 4.76
N ALA A 54 6.76 7.87 4.18
CA ALA A 54 5.58 7.23 4.75
C ALA A 54 4.96 6.27 3.74
N THR A 55 4.60 5.07 4.19
CA THR A 55 3.71 4.20 3.41
C THR A 55 2.28 4.55 3.74
N VAL A 56 1.49 4.82 2.71
CA VAL A 56 0.08 5.17 2.82
C VAL A 56 -0.77 4.18 2.05
N GLU A 57 -1.67 3.52 2.77
CA GLU A 57 -2.69 2.63 2.24
C GLU A 57 -3.89 3.46 1.80
N LEU A 58 -4.08 3.62 0.49
CA LEU A 58 -5.18 4.43 -0.08
C LEU A 58 -6.50 3.66 -0.13
N GLY A 59 -6.50 2.36 0.14
CA GLY A 59 -7.73 1.59 0.04
C GLY A 59 -8.09 1.27 -1.42
N GLN A 60 -9.37 0.97 -1.60
CA GLN A 60 -9.98 0.76 -2.91
C GLN A 60 -10.12 2.11 -3.62
N GLN A 61 -9.61 2.18 -4.84
CA GLN A 61 -9.58 3.41 -5.61
C GLN A 61 -10.30 3.25 -6.94
N PRO A 62 -11.02 4.28 -7.42
CA PRO A 62 -11.59 4.26 -8.76
C PRO A 62 -10.52 4.14 -9.85
N ASP A 63 -10.84 3.53 -10.99
CA ASP A 63 -9.91 3.33 -12.11
C ASP A 63 -9.23 4.63 -12.56
N TYR A 64 -9.95 5.75 -12.57
CA TYR A 64 -9.38 7.04 -12.96
C TYR A 64 -8.28 7.55 -12.01
N VAL A 65 -8.33 7.19 -10.72
CA VAL A 65 -7.26 7.47 -9.76
C VAL A 65 -6.08 6.55 -10.05
N ILE A 66 -6.39 5.28 -10.27
CA ILE A 66 -5.40 4.25 -10.54
C ILE A 66 -4.60 4.58 -11.81
N ASP A 67 -5.23 4.91 -12.92
CA ASP A 67 -4.54 5.22 -14.17
C ASP A 67 -3.65 6.48 -14.10
N ARG A 68 -3.97 7.39 -13.17
CA ARG A 68 -3.31 8.69 -13.05
C ARG A 68 -2.19 8.70 -12.03
N LEU A 69 -2.32 7.96 -10.93
CA LEU A 69 -1.37 7.91 -9.84
C LEU A 69 -0.09 7.18 -10.25
N ARG A 70 1.04 7.88 -10.24
CA ARG A 70 2.35 7.35 -10.69
C ARG A 70 3.47 7.83 -9.80
N THR A 71 4.58 7.08 -9.78
CA THR A 71 5.86 7.56 -9.25
C THR A 71 6.23 8.92 -9.86
N GLY A 72 6.73 9.82 -9.01
CA GLY A 72 7.05 11.21 -9.33
C GLY A 72 5.85 12.16 -9.31
N ASN A 73 4.62 11.68 -9.01
CA ASN A 73 3.50 12.57 -8.75
C ASN A 73 3.71 13.32 -7.45
N THR A 74 3.31 14.58 -7.42
CA THR A 74 3.33 15.40 -6.20
C THR A 74 1.91 15.60 -5.69
N ALA A 75 1.78 15.66 -4.38
CA ALA A 75 0.53 15.95 -3.69
C ALA A 75 0.76 16.94 -2.56
N VAL A 76 -0.29 17.67 -2.19
CA VAL A 76 -0.31 18.45 -0.96
C VAL A 76 -1.01 17.64 0.12
N LEU A 77 -0.34 17.43 1.25
CA LEU A 77 -0.94 16.79 2.41
C LEU A 77 -1.87 17.79 3.10
N GLU A 78 -3.18 17.53 3.08
CA GLU A 78 -4.12 18.43 3.78
C GLU A 78 -3.91 18.36 5.30
N GLY A 79 -4.00 19.51 5.96
CA GLY A 79 -3.70 19.67 7.38
C GLY A 79 -2.34 20.30 7.64
N THR A 80 -1.31 19.91 6.90
CA THR A 80 0.05 20.47 7.01
C THR A 80 0.39 21.42 5.86
N GLY A 81 -0.20 21.22 4.67
CA GLY A 81 0.15 21.97 3.47
C GLY A 81 1.50 21.58 2.86
N GLU A 82 2.15 20.54 3.40
CA GLU A 82 3.42 20.05 2.89
C GLU A 82 3.24 19.38 1.52
N THR A 83 4.21 19.62 0.63
CA THR A 83 4.27 18.92 -0.66
C THR A 83 5.03 17.62 -0.47
N VAL A 84 4.41 16.51 -0.87
CA VAL A 84 4.99 15.18 -0.82
C VAL A 84 5.11 14.61 -2.23
N THR A 85 6.10 13.74 -2.45
CA THR A 85 6.33 13.07 -3.73
C THR A 85 6.02 11.59 -3.60
N VAL A 86 5.22 11.03 -4.53
CA VAL A 86 5.00 9.59 -4.63
C VAL A 86 6.25 8.95 -5.20
N THR A 87 6.98 8.15 -4.41
CA THR A 87 8.20 7.47 -4.85
C THR A 87 7.94 6.06 -5.36
N ASP A 88 6.89 5.41 -4.87
CA ASP A 88 6.52 4.06 -5.28
C ASP A 88 5.00 3.85 -5.20
N VAL A 89 4.47 2.99 -6.08
CA VAL A 89 3.04 2.70 -6.19
C VAL A 89 2.85 1.21 -6.42
N TYR A 90 2.12 0.56 -5.51
CA TYR A 90 1.73 -0.83 -5.65
C TYR A 90 0.22 -0.94 -5.74
N VAL A 91 -0.26 -1.75 -6.68
CA VAL A 91 -1.69 -2.03 -6.85
C VAL A 91 -1.90 -3.52 -6.74
N THR A 92 -2.75 -3.92 -5.81
CA THR A 92 -3.11 -5.31 -5.57
C THR A 92 -4.58 -5.52 -5.95
N PRO A 93 -4.90 -6.36 -6.93
CA PRO A 93 -6.28 -6.75 -7.17
C PRO A 93 -6.78 -7.58 -5.98
N LEU A 94 -7.61 -7.06 -5.09
CA LEU A 94 -8.16 -7.85 -3.98
C LEU A 94 -9.51 -8.41 -4.40
N ALA A 95 -9.72 -9.71 -4.23
CA ALA A 95 -11.08 -10.24 -4.36
C ALA A 95 -11.95 -9.56 -3.31
N ALA A 96 -13.13 -9.09 -3.71
CA ALA A 96 -14.16 -8.62 -2.79
C ALA A 96 -14.47 -9.81 -1.88
N GLY A 97 -13.88 -9.79 -0.67
CA GLY A 97 -14.22 -10.76 0.35
C GLY A 97 -15.72 -10.72 0.53
N GLU A 98 -16.34 -11.89 0.60
CA GLU A 98 -17.69 -12.05 1.14
C GLU A 98 -17.71 -11.29 2.47
N THR A 99 -18.17 -10.03 2.45
CA THR A 99 -18.63 -9.40 3.67
C THR A 99 -19.69 -10.36 4.16
N ASN A 100 -19.46 -10.94 5.33
CA ASN A 100 -20.50 -11.57 6.14
C ASN A 100 -21.61 -10.54 6.37
N GLU A 101 -22.40 -10.22 5.35
CA GLU A 101 -23.73 -9.71 5.50
C GLU A 101 -24.49 -10.88 6.09
N THR A 102 -24.53 -10.88 7.43
CA THR A 102 -25.42 -11.71 8.20
C THR A 102 -26.82 -11.23 7.82
N VAL A 103 -27.37 -11.79 6.73
CA VAL A 103 -28.79 -11.67 6.43
C VAL A 103 -29.47 -12.34 7.60
N ALA A 104 -29.98 -11.51 8.50
CA ALA A 104 -30.78 -11.94 9.63
C ALA A 104 -31.93 -12.81 9.09
N ASP A 105 -31.83 -14.09 9.39
CA ASP A 105 -32.72 -15.14 8.96
C ASP A 105 -34.15 -14.83 9.44
N GLY A 106 -34.98 -14.41 8.48
CA GLY A 106 -36.40 -14.21 8.63
C GLY A 106 -37.17 -15.30 7.89
N GLU A 107 -37.20 -16.49 8.49
CA GLU A 107 -38.19 -17.56 8.29
C GLU A 107 -38.71 -17.84 6.85
N ARG A 108 -38.35 -19.01 6.29
CA ARG A 108 -39.28 -20.17 6.17
C ARG A 108 -38.68 -21.35 5.40
N SER A 109 -38.81 -22.53 6.00
CA SER A 109 -38.65 -23.85 5.38
C SER A 109 -39.53 -24.01 4.13
N ALA A 110 -38.92 -24.51 3.05
CA ALA A 110 -39.53 -25.51 2.16
C ALA A 110 -38.46 -26.18 1.28
N GLU A 111 -38.39 -27.50 1.40
CA GLU A 111 -37.97 -28.51 0.41
C GLU A 111 -36.52 -28.61 -0.10
N ALA A 112 -36.06 -29.86 -0.06
CA ALA A 112 -34.74 -30.34 -0.41
C ALA A 112 -34.52 -30.42 -1.93
N ASN A 113 -33.22 -30.49 -2.28
CA ASN A 113 -32.63 -30.71 -3.60
C ASN A 113 -32.50 -29.45 -4.46
N ASN A 114 -31.50 -28.63 -4.14
CA ASN A 114 -30.78 -27.92 -5.19
C ASN A 114 -29.31 -27.79 -4.82
N GLU A 115 -28.49 -28.42 -5.66
CA GLU A 115 -27.13 -28.05 -6.03
C GLU A 115 -26.80 -26.61 -5.61
N THR A 116 -25.89 -26.44 -4.65
CA THR A 116 -25.32 -25.12 -4.35
C THR A 116 -24.35 -24.76 -5.47
N THR A 117 -24.87 -24.52 -6.67
CA THR A 117 -24.20 -23.59 -7.57
C THR A 117 -24.38 -22.24 -6.89
N ARG A 118 -23.35 -21.73 -6.23
CA ARG A 118 -23.28 -20.29 -5.90
C ARG A 118 -23.19 -19.57 -7.23
N THR A 119 -24.32 -19.38 -7.89
CA THR A 119 -24.44 -18.29 -8.86
C THR A 119 -24.25 -17.05 -8.02
N ILE A 120 -23.10 -16.40 -8.16
CA ILE A 120 -22.87 -15.06 -7.64
C ILE A 120 -23.87 -14.16 -8.36
N ASP A 121 -25.08 -14.07 -7.80
CA ASP A 121 -26.11 -13.12 -8.19
C ASP A 121 -25.76 -11.81 -7.49
N ALA A 122 -24.62 -11.23 -7.89
CA ALA A 122 -24.21 -9.92 -7.45
C ALA A 122 -23.79 -9.15 -8.70
N VAL A 123 -24.64 -8.19 -9.06
CA VAL A 123 -24.26 -7.04 -9.87
C VAL A 123 -23.28 -6.21 -9.02
N ALA A 124 -22.04 -6.69 -8.90
CA ALA A 124 -20.89 -5.90 -8.50
C ALA A 124 -20.08 -5.67 -9.77
N ASP A 125 -19.77 -4.41 -10.09
CA ASP A 125 -19.06 -4.01 -11.33
C ASP A 125 -17.69 -4.71 -11.49
N SER A 126 -17.16 -5.34 -10.43
CA SER A 126 -16.07 -6.32 -10.49
C SER A 126 -15.97 -7.06 -9.15
N VAL A 127 -15.77 -8.39 -9.18
CA VAL A 127 -15.59 -9.23 -7.98
C VAL A 127 -14.18 -9.05 -7.40
N VAL A 128 -13.29 -8.37 -8.12
CA VAL A 128 -11.92 -8.06 -7.71
C VAL A 128 -11.73 -6.54 -7.79
N GLN A 129 -11.44 -5.90 -6.64
CA GLN A 129 -11.28 -4.46 -6.52
C GLN A 129 -9.81 -4.10 -6.26
N PRO A 130 -9.21 -3.23 -7.09
CA PRO A 130 -7.81 -2.85 -6.93
C PRO A 130 -7.60 -1.99 -5.68
N HIS A 131 -6.72 -2.49 -4.81
CA HIS A 131 -6.26 -1.83 -3.61
C HIS A 131 -4.92 -1.15 -3.88
N VAL A 132 -4.78 0.10 -3.45
CA VAL A 132 -3.60 0.92 -3.78
C VAL A 132 -2.82 1.26 -2.53
N VAL A 133 -1.51 1.01 -2.58
CA VAL A 133 -0.54 1.41 -1.56
C VAL A 133 0.51 2.29 -2.23
N VAL A 134 0.90 3.39 -1.58
CA VAL A 134 1.92 4.31 -2.08
C VAL A 134 3.00 4.55 -1.03
N ARG A 135 4.23 4.79 -1.50
CA ARG A 135 5.30 5.37 -0.70
C ARG A 135 5.37 6.85 -1.01
N LEU A 136 5.31 7.68 0.03
CA LEU A 136 5.43 9.13 -0.06
C LEU A 136 6.76 9.56 0.53
N GLU A 137 7.44 10.48 -0.14
CA GLU A 137 8.64 11.18 0.30
C GLU A 137 8.29 12.58 0.78
N PHE A 138 8.88 12.94 1.92
CA PHE A 138 8.80 14.22 2.58
C PHE A 138 10.20 14.83 2.58
N GLU A 139 10.34 16.04 2.05
CA GLU A 139 11.66 16.67 1.92
C GLU A 139 12.22 17.15 3.27
N ASN A 140 11.34 17.53 4.21
CA ASN A 140 11.73 18.14 5.48
C ASN A 140 10.98 17.51 6.65
N VAL A 141 11.48 16.38 7.14
CA VAL A 141 10.94 15.72 8.32
C VAL A 141 11.80 16.07 9.53
N GLY A 142 11.15 16.56 10.58
CA GLY A 142 11.79 16.76 11.88
C GLY A 142 11.87 15.42 12.63
N VAL A 143 13.01 15.16 13.27
CA VAL A 143 13.16 14.02 14.17
C VAL A 143 13.04 14.52 15.60
N GLY A 144 11.94 14.14 16.26
CA GLY A 144 11.69 14.40 17.67
C GLY A 144 11.90 13.16 18.53
N GLY A 145 11.92 13.33 19.85
CA GLY A 145 11.92 12.23 20.81
C GLY A 145 13.28 11.85 21.40
N ASP A 146 13.26 11.02 22.45
CA ASP A 146 14.46 10.45 23.06
C ASP A 146 14.96 9.25 22.23
N GLU A 147 16.21 8.79 22.45
CA GLU A 147 16.90 7.67 21.75
C GLU A 147 16.11 6.34 21.65
N SER A 148 14.92 6.24 22.25
CA SER A 148 14.04 5.06 22.26
C SER A 148 12.83 5.18 21.33
N ARG A 149 12.48 6.38 20.83
CA ARG A 149 11.34 6.62 19.94
C ARG A 149 11.65 7.81 19.04
N GLU A 150 11.98 7.54 17.81
CA GLU A 150 12.05 8.55 16.77
C GLU A 150 10.62 8.98 16.44
N GLU A 151 10.31 10.25 16.70
CA GLU A 151 9.04 10.88 16.33
C GLU A 151 9.21 11.51 14.94
N PHE A 152 8.33 11.16 14.01
CA PHE A 152 8.32 11.66 12.64
C PHE A 152 7.45 12.93 12.58
N HIS A 153 8.05 14.12 12.48
CA HIS A 153 7.32 15.38 12.47
C HIS A 153 7.24 15.99 11.07
N VAL A 154 6.03 16.38 10.66
CA VAL A 154 5.73 17.07 9.40
C VAL A 154 5.11 18.42 9.74
N ASP A 155 5.71 19.52 9.27
CA ASP A 155 5.35 20.89 9.66
C ASP A 155 5.27 21.11 11.20
N GLY A 156 6.11 20.38 11.95
CA GLY A 156 6.15 20.42 13.42
C GLY A 156 5.12 19.54 14.13
N ASP A 157 4.13 19.01 13.42
CA ASP A 157 3.13 18.08 13.96
C ASP A 157 3.59 16.62 13.81
N PRO A 158 3.42 15.75 14.83
CA PRO A 158 3.77 14.34 14.71
C PRO A 158 2.84 13.61 13.74
N LEU A 159 3.42 12.88 12.80
CA LEU A 159 2.74 11.93 11.94
C LEU A 159 2.77 10.55 12.59
N LEU A 160 1.61 9.93 12.77
CA LEU A 160 1.48 8.65 13.47
C LEU A 160 1.01 7.55 12.54
N LEU A 161 1.37 6.31 12.87
CA LEU A 161 0.77 5.13 12.25
C LEU A 161 -0.73 5.08 12.57
N GLY A 162 -1.54 4.77 11.57
CA GLY A 162 -3.00 4.76 11.65
C GLY A 162 -3.64 6.12 11.35
N ASP A 163 -2.85 7.18 11.13
CA ASP A 163 -3.40 8.47 10.75
C ASP A 163 -4.03 8.42 9.35
N GLU A 164 -5.29 8.85 9.26
CA GLU A 164 -5.91 9.13 7.97
C GLU A 164 -5.44 10.50 7.46
N ARG A 165 -5.01 10.52 6.20
CA ARG A 165 -4.50 11.72 5.54
C ARG A 165 -5.17 11.88 4.18
N GLN A 166 -5.56 13.12 3.88
CA GLN A 166 -6.06 13.48 2.57
C GLN A 166 -4.92 14.04 1.73
N LEU A 167 -4.77 13.51 0.53
CA LEU A 167 -3.80 13.94 -0.46
C LEU A 167 -4.52 14.70 -1.56
N ASP A 168 -4.18 15.98 -1.73
CA ASP A 168 -4.62 16.80 -2.85
C ASP A 168 -3.62 16.66 -4.01
N MET A 169 -4.04 15.95 -5.05
CA MET A 169 -3.23 15.68 -6.25
C MET A 169 -3.48 16.75 -7.34
N GLY A 170 -4.09 17.88 -6.96
CA GLY A 170 -4.47 19.01 -7.80
C GLY A 170 -5.68 18.77 -8.70
N THR A 171 -5.80 17.59 -9.30
CA THR A 171 -6.93 17.22 -10.18
C THR A 171 -7.95 16.30 -9.51
N TYR A 172 -7.54 15.62 -8.43
CA TYR A 172 -8.39 14.75 -7.62
C TYR A 172 -7.84 14.75 -6.19
N ARG A 173 -8.66 14.26 -5.25
CA ARG A 173 -8.24 13.99 -3.87
C ARG A 173 -8.45 12.52 -3.55
N THR A 174 -7.59 11.99 -2.71
CA THR A 174 -7.71 10.64 -2.15
C THR A 174 -7.39 10.68 -0.67
N ASN A 175 -8.02 9.81 0.11
CA ASN A 175 -7.64 9.56 1.49
C ASN A 175 -6.78 8.30 1.54
N GLY A 176 -5.98 8.19 2.60
CA GLY A 176 -5.29 6.96 2.92
C GLY A 176 -4.80 6.95 4.36
N THR A 177 -4.49 5.76 4.84
CA THR A 177 -4.01 5.53 6.21
C THR A 177 -2.50 5.34 6.19
N VAL A 178 -1.78 6.02 7.08
CA VAL A 178 -0.34 5.83 7.26
C VAL A 178 -0.08 4.48 7.93
N THR A 179 0.68 3.59 7.30
CA THR A 179 0.94 2.23 7.80
C THR A 179 2.41 1.95 8.12
N ASP A 180 3.32 2.77 7.61
CA ASP A 180 4.76 2.71 7.91
C ASP A 180 5.37 4.11 7.84
N LEU A 181 6.41 4.34 8.64
CA LEU A 181 7.20 5.57 8.69
C LEU A 181 8.67 5.17 8.77
N SER A 182 9.49 5.77 7.93
CA SER A 182 10.91 5.42 7.80
C SER A 182 11.72 6.61 7.31
N PHE A 183 12.97 6.72 7.76
CA PHE A 183 13.95 7.66 7.19
C PHE A 183 14.80 7.01 6.10
N GLU A 184 14.57 5.71 5.87
CA GLU A 184 15.30 4.88 4.94
C GLU A 184 14.36 4.32 3.87
N ASP A 185 14.94 4.04 2.70
CA ASP A 185 14.32 3.37 1.56
C ASP A 185 13.11 4.11 0.92
N PRO A 186 13.24 4.60 -0.33
CA PRO A 186 12.15 5.28 -1.02
C PRO A 186 11.14 4.30 -1.66
N SER A 187 11.30 2.98 -1.50
CA SER A 187 10.40 1.97 -2.06
C SER A 187 9.46 1.40 -1.00
N LEU A 188 8.45 0.64 -1.45
CA LEU A 188 7.55 -0.08 -0.55
C LEU A 188 8.19 -1.35 0.07
N GLY A 189 9.40 -1.74 -0.35
CA GLY A 189 10.08 -2.93 0.16
C GLY A 189 9.33 -4.25 -0.12
N ILE A 190 8.46 -4.27 -1.15
CA ILE A 190 7.67 -5.46 -1.50
C ILE A 190 8.56 -6.44 -2.27
N GLU A 191 8.90 -7.54 -1.61
CA GLU A 191 9.66 -8.64 -2.21
C GLU A 191 8.70 -9.61 -2.90
N GLU A 192 8.72 -9.61 -4.23
CA GLU A 192 7.83 -10.44 -5.04
C GLU A 192 8.55 -11.67 -5.61
N SER A 193 7.80 -12.76 -5.71
CA SER A 193 8.20 -14.03 -6.27
C SER A 193 7.05 -14.60 -7.10
N THR A 194 7.24 -15.80 -7.65
CA THR A 194 6.21 -16.54 -8.39
C THR A 194 5.96 -17.87 -7.73
N THR A 195 4.69 -18.27 -7.64
CA THR A 195 4.28 -19.57 -7.09
C THR A 195 3.33 -20.22 -8.08
N THR A 196 3.59 -21.48 -8.43
CA THR A 196 2.67 -22.25 -9.27
C THR A 196 1.66 -22.96 -8.38
N ALA A 197 0.37 -22.78 -8.67
CA ALA A 197 -0.72 -23.41 -7.95
C ALA A 197 -1.61 -24.21 -8.90
N GLU A 198 -2.07 -25.36 -8.45
CA GLU A 198 -3.16 -26.11 -9.11
C GLU A 198 -4.48 -25.69 -8.46
N VAL A 199 -5.39 -25.13 -9.24
CA VAL A 199 -6.67 -24.61 -8.80
C VAL A 199 -7.79 -25.43 -9.43
N GLU A 200 -8.59 -26.10 -8.60
CA GLU A 200 -9.69 -26.96 -9.03
C GLU A 200 -11.02 -26.21 -8.95
N LEU A 201 -11.75 -26.19 -10.06
CA LEU A 201 -13.10 -25.65 -10.18
C LEU A 201 -14.06 -26.82 -10.40
N ARG A 202 -14.97 -27.06 -9.46
CA ARG A 202 -15.90 -28.18 -9.54
C ARG A 202 -17.24 -27.80 -10.17
N ASN A 203 -17.83 -28.74 -10.89
CA ASN A 203 -19.19 -28.68 -11.41
C ASN A 203 -19.45 -27.42 -12.27
N VAL A 204 -18.47 -26.99 -13.06
CA VAL A 204 -18.58 -25.84 -13.95
C VAL A 204 -19.41 -26.17 -15.18
N SER A 205 -20.14 -25.18 -15.68
CA SER A 205 -20.91 -25.35 -16.92
C SER A 205 -19.97 -25.48 -18.13
N PRO A 206 -20.37 -26.20 -19.21
CA PRO A 206 -19.55 -26.31 -20.42
C PRO A 206 -19.14 -24.98 -21.06
N GLY A 207 -19.96 -23.93 -20.88
CA GLY A 207 -19.65 -22.60 -21.42
C GLY A 207 -18.55 -21.89 -20.64
N VAL A 208 -18.47 -22.13 -19.34
CA VAL A 208 -17.38 -21.60 -18.48
C VAL A 208 -16.11 -22.41 -18.69
N ALA A 209 -16.21 -23.75 -18.68
CA ALA A 209 -15.07 -24.64 -18.91
C ALA A 209 -14.38 -24.35 -20.25
N GLY A 210 -15.14 -24.30 -21.35
CA GLY A 210 -14.60 -23.99 -22.67
C GLY A 210 -14.24 -22.52 -22.91
N ALA A 211 -14.45 -21.64 -21.92
CA ALA A 211 -13.97 -20.26 -21.95
C ALA A 211 -12.65 -20.10 -21.20
N LEU A 212 -12.22 -21.07 -20.40
CA LEU A 212 -10.92 -21.05 -19.74
C LEU A 212 -9.84 -21.52 -20.73
N GLU A 213 -8.85 -20.67 -20.99
CA GLU A 213 -7.81 -20.93 -21.97
C GLU A 213 -6.41 -20.68 -21.39
N GLU A 214 -5.44 -21.46 -21.85
CA GLU A 214 -4.02 -21.21 -21.55
C GLU A 214 -3.59 -19.82 -22.00
N GLY A 215 -2.82 -19.14 -21.17
CA GLY A 215 -2.34 -17.78 -21.43
C GLY A 215 -3.28 -16.66 -21.00
N MET A 216 -4.47 -16.96 -20.47
CA MET A 216 -5.31 -15.96 -19.81
C MET A 216 -4.59 -15.36 -18.61
N THR A 217 -4.68 -14.03 -18.46
CA THR A 217 -4.00 -13.29 -17.40
C THR A 217 -4.94 -12.39 -16.63
N GLU A 218 -4.73 -12.33 -15.32
CA GLU A 218 -5.23 -11.24 -14.50
C GLU A 218 -4.18 -10.14 -14.49
N THR A 219 -4.53 -8.94 -14.94
CA THR A 219 -3.58 -7.85 -15.14
C THR A 219 -4.13 -6.52 -14.64
N VAL A 220 -3.38 -5.84 -13.78
CA VAL A 220 -3.70 -4.48 -13.31
C VAL A 220 -2.56 -3.54 -13.64
N ARG A 221 -2.85 -2.42 -14.32
CA ARG A 221 -1.84 -1.47 -14.84
C ARG A 221 -0.70 -2.12 -15.64
N GLY A 222 -1.00 -3.17 -16.40
CA GLY A 222 0.00 -3.91 -17.17
C GLY A 222 0.89 -4.84 -16.34
N ASN A 223 0.65 -4.97 -15.04
CA ASN A 223 1.28 -5.97 -14.18
C ASN A 223 0.40 -7.22 -14.13
N THR A 224 0.94 -8.35 -14.56
CA THR A 224 0.28 -9.64 -14.44
C THR A 224 0.38 -10.13 -13.00
N HIS A 225 -0.76 -10.48 -12.41
CA HIS A 225 -0.87 -11.04 -11.06
C HIS A 225 -1.09 -12.55 -11.09
N ALA A 226 -1.84 -13.05 -12.06
CA ALA A 226 -2.03 -14.47 -12.29
C ALA A 226 -2.01 -14.79 -13.78
N ARG A 227 -1.50 -15.96 -14.16
CA ARG A 227 -1.54 -16.47 -15.53
C ARG A 227 -1.89 -17.96 -15.53
N ILE A 228 -2.84 -18.35 -16.37
CA ILE A 228 -3.11 -19.76 -16.64
C ILE A 228 -2.00 -20.31 -17.52
N ASP A 229 -1.24 -21.28 -17.03
CA ASP A 229 -0.21 -21.99 -17.79
C ASP A 229 -0.73 -23.30 -18.40
N ALA A 230 -1.72 -23.95 -17.77
CA ALA A 230 -2.38 -25.16 -18.28
C ALA A 230 -3.85 -25.25 -17.85
N VAL A 231 -4.68 -25.92 -18.66
CA VAL A 231 -6.10 -26.21 -18.37
C VAL A 231 -6.37 -27.69 -18.61
N GLU A 232 -6.89 -28.39 -17.60
CA GLU A 232 -7.32 -29.78 -17.69
C GLU A 232 -8.83 -29.87 -17.39
N GLU A 233 -9.59 -30.52 -18.28
CA GLU A 233 -11.04 -30.66 -18.14
C GLU A 233 -11.49 -32.13 -18.07
N GLU A 234 -12.28 -32.46 -17.05
CA GLU A 234 -12.87 -33.79 -16.86
C GLU A 234 -14.40 -33.69 -16.69
N PRO A 235 -15.19 -34.72 -17.03
CA PRO A 235 -16.61 -34.75 -16.65
C PRO A 235 -16.77 -34.65 -15.14
N ALA A 236 -17.62 -33.74 -14.65
CA ALA A 236 -17.84 -33.59 -13.20
C ALA A 236 -18.43 -34.86 -12.61
N SER A 237 -18.19 -35.17 -11.33
CA SER A 237 -18.81 -36.34 -10.69
C SER A 237 -20.13 -35.99 -9.96
N VAL A 238 -21.09 -36.91 -10.00
CA VAL A 238 -22.35 -36.83 -9.25
C VAL A 238 -22.50 -38.06 -8.36
N VAL A 239 -22.84 -37.81 -7.10
CA VAL A 239 -23.10 -38.84 -6.12
C VAL A 239 -24.62 -39.06 -6.04
N LEU A 240 -25.05 -40.26 -6.45
CA LEU A 240 -26.45 -40.67 -6.44
C LEU A 240 -26.71 -41.69 -5.34
N VAL A 241 -27.83 -41.55 -4.64
CA VAL A 241 -28.31 -42.53 -3.66
C VAL A 241 -29.50 -43.27 -4.24
N SER A 242 -29.36 -44.59 -4.40
CA SER A 242 -30.43 -45.47 -4.89
C SER A 242 -31.53 -45.66 -3.85
N ASP A 243 -32.73 -46.12 -4.27
CA ASP A 243 -33.86 -46.42 -3.36
C ASP A 243 -33.51 -47.45 -2.27
N ASP A 244 -32.55 -48.35 -2.54
CA ASP A 244 -32.02 -49.32 -1.59
C ASP A 244 -30.95 -48.74 -0.63
N GLY A 245 -30.67 -47.43 -0.68
CA GLY A 245 -29.70 -46.72 0.16
C GLY A 245 -28.23 -46.84 -0.28
N ASN A 246 -27.96 -47.45 -1.44
CA ASN A 246 -26.59 -47.57 -1.97
C ASN A 246 -26.12 -46.28 -2.65
N ILE A 247 -24.86 -45.91 -2.40
CA ILE A 247 -24.22 -44.73 -3.01
C ILE A 247 -23.50 -45.15 -4.29
N HIS A 248 -23.72 -44.40 -5.37
CA HIS A 248 -23.05 -44.55 -6.65
C HIS A 248 -22.47 -43.23 -7.13
N GLU A 249 -21.22 -43.24 -7.55
CA GLU A 249 -20.62 -42.13 -8.28
C GLU A 249 -20.81 -42.34 -9.79
N ARG A 250 -21.23 -41.28 -10.48
CA ARG A 250 -21.43 -41.25 -11.93
C ARG A 250 -20.86 -39.94 -12.48
N GLU A 251 -20.59 -39.91 -13.77
CA GLU A 251 -20.22 -38.67 -14.46
C GLU A 251 -21.47 -37.81 -14.73
N HIS A 252 -21.36 -36.50 -14.53
CA HIS A 252 -22.36 -35.52 -14.87
C HIS A 252 -22.47 -35.43 -16.39
N PRO A 253 -23.68 -35.47 -17.00
CA PRO A 253 -23.84 -35.50 -18.44
C PRO A 253 -23.48 -34.18 -19.16
N ARG A 254 -23.05 -33.15 -18.44
CA ARG A 254 -22.88 -31.78 -18.95
C ARG A 254 -21.73 -31.06 -18.25
N ASN A 255 -21.85 -30.83 -16.95
CA ASN A 255 -20.88 -30.07 -16.17
C ASN A 255 -19.53 -30.78 -16.12
N ARG A 256 -18.49 -29.97 -15.93
CA ARG A 256 -17.08 -30.37 -15.93
C ARG A 256 -16.44 -30.01 -14.61
N ASP A 257 -15.42 -30.76 -14.24
CA ASP A 257 -14.42 -30.31 -13.27
C ASP A 257 -13.21 -29.82 -14.07
N VAL A 258 -12.67 -28.67 -13.69
CA VAL A 258 -11.55 -28.02 -14.39
C VAL A 258 -10.41 -27.80 -13.41
N THR A 259 -9.22 -28.28 -13.75
CA THR A 259 -8.00 -28.01 -13.00
C THR A 259 -7.14 -27.04 -13.80
N LEU A 260 -6.82 -25.91 -13.19
CA LEU A 260 -5.95 -24.88 -13.76
C LEU A 260 -4.57 -24.97 -13.12
N THR A 261 -3.51 -25.02 -13.92
CA THR A 261 -2.17 -24.70 -13.45
C THR A 261 -1.97 -23.21 -13.61
N VAL A 262 -1.82 -22.48 -12.51
CA VAL A 262 -1.77 -21.01 -12.49
C VAL A 262 -0.46 -20.54 -11.88
N GLU A 263 0.28 -19.70 -12.61
CA GLU A 263 1.40 -18.93 -12.05
C GLU A 263 0.85 -17.70 -11.33
N LEU A 264 1.10 -17.59 -10.03
CA LEU A 264 0.69 -16.49 -9.17
C LEU A 264 1.89 -15.61 -8.82
N ARG A 265 1.74 -14.29 -8.96
CA ARG A 265 2.69 -13.31 -8.43
C ARG A 265 2.48 -13.17 -6.92
N THR A 266 3.37 -13.77 -6.15
CA THR A 266 3.28 -13.83 -4.70
C THR A 266 4.27 -12.88 -4.04
N GLN A 267 4.00 -12.54 -2.79
CA GLN A 267 4.92 -11.81 -1.93
C GLN A 267 5.59 -12.82 -0.99
N GLU A 268 6.92 -12.71 -0.83
CA GLU A 268 7.65 -13.55 0.11
C GLU A 268 7.33 -13.12 1.54
N SER A 269 6.85 -14.07 2.34
CA SER A 269 6.82 -13.94 3.79
C SER A 269 7.62 -15.10 4.36
N THR A 270 8.19 -14.93 5.56
CA THR A 270 9.23 -15.75 6.20
C THR A 270 8.97 -17.27 6.23
N SER A 271 7.78 -17.75 5.84
CA SER A 271 7.44 -19.18 5.74
C SER A 271 6.30 -19.55 4.77
N THR A 272 5.63 -18.61 4.08
CA THR A 272 4.48 -18.92 3.23
C THR A 272 4.32 -17.87 2.15
N ALA A 273 4.28 -18.29 0.88
CA ALA A 273 3.95 -17.43 -0.24
C ALA A 273 2.53 -16.88 -0.08
N ARG A 274 2.39 -15.56 -0.29
CA ARG A 274 1.09 -14.89 -0.21
C ARG A 274 0.71 -14.33 -1.57
N PHE A 275 -0.47 -14.68 -2.05
CA PHE A 275 -1.08 -14.05 -3.20
C PHE A 275 -2.09 -13.04 -2.69
N ARG A 276 -1.92 -11.76 -3.02
CA ARG A 276 -2.80 -10.64 -2.59
C ARG A 276 -2.88 -10.37 -1.08
N GLY A 277 -2.04 -11.03 -0.28
CA GLY A 277 -2.06 -10.98 1.19
C GLY A 277 -2.54 -12.30 1.80
N GLU A 278 -3.23 -13.12 1.01
CA GLU A 278 -3.75 -14.42 1.39
C GLU A 278 -2.69 -15.52 1.21
N PRO A 279 -2.51 -16.42 2.18
CA PRO A 279 -1.57 -17.52 2.05
C PRO A 279 -2.01 -18.51 0.96
N VAL A 280 -1.13 -18.83 0.02
CA VAL A 280 -1.40 -19.85 -1.01
C VAL A 280 -1.12 -21.23 -0.43
N ARG A 281 -2.16 -22.01 -0.16
CA ARG A 281 -2.06 -23.33 0.46
C ARG A 281 -3.13 -24.28 -0.06
N ILE A 282 -2.84 -25.57 -0.04
CA ILE A 282 -3.84 -26.59 -0.36
C ILE A 282 -5.07 -26.43 0.56
N GLY A 283 -6.26 -26.38 -0.04
CA GLY A 283 -7.55 -26.17 0.61
C GLY A 283 -7.94 -24.70 0.82
N SER A 284 -7.12 -23.75 0.38
CA SER A 284 -7.54 -22.33 0.28
C SER A 284 -8.30 -22.10 -1.03
N SER A 285 -9.34 -21.25 -0.99
CA SER A 285 -10.06 -20.84 -2.19
C SER A 285 -9.43 -19.56 -2.75
N ILE A 286 -9.42 -19.42 -4.07
CA ILE A 286 -8.84 -18.29 -4.80
C ILE A 286 -9.81 -17.81 -5.87
N VAL A 287 -9.97 -16.49 -5.98
CA VAL A 287 -10.76 -15.83 -7.02
C VAL A 287 -9.83 -15.18 -8.04
N LEU A 288 -9.98 -15.56 -9.30
CA LEU A 288 -9.17 -15.10 -10.43
C LEU A 288 -10.06 -14.34 -11.42
N ASP A 289 -9.63 -13.15 -11.82
CA ASP A 289 -10.32 -12.27 -12.75
C ASP A 289 -9.51 -12.12 -14.05
N PHE A 290 -9.95 -12.81 -15.10
CA PHE A 290 -9.31 -12.81 -16.41
C PHE A 290 -9.99 -11.82 -17.38
N ASP A 291 -10.49 -10.68 -16.87
CA ASP A 291 -11.16 -9.57 -17.58
C ASP A 291 -12.54 -9.95 -18.14
N THR A 292 -12.61 -11.02 -18.92
CA THR A 292 -13.85 -11.53 -19.53
C THR A 292 -14.51 -12.63 -18.72
N LEU A 293 -13.80 -13.17 -17.72
CA LEU A 293 -14.24 -14.30 -16.92
C LEU A 293 -13.67 -14.21 -15.50
N VAL A 294 -14.55 -14.26 -14.51
CA VAL A 294 -14.20 -14.43 -13.10
C VAL A 294 -14.48 -15.86 -12.69
N VAL A 295 -13.52 -16.50 -12.04
CA VAL A 295 -13.66 -17.85 -11.50
C VAL A 295 -13.20 -17.92 -10.05
N GLU A 296 -13.84 -18.79 -9.29
CA GLU A 296 -13.44 -19.17 -7.94
C GLU A 296 -13.14 -20.67 -7.94
N GLY A 297 -12.02 -21.06 -7.35
CA GLY A 297 -11.62 -22.46 -7.24
C GLY A 297 -10.83 -22.73 -5.97
N ASP A 298 -10.65 -24.00 -5.65
CA ASP A 298 -9.88 -24.45 -4.50
C ASP A 298 -8.47 -24.84 -4.92
N VAL A 299 -7.46 -24.36 -4.19
CA VAL A 299 -6.07 -24.77 -4.40
C VAL A 299 -5.91 -26.22 -3.97
N VAL A 300 -5.55 -27.10 -4.89
CA VAL A 300 -5.32 -28.53 -4.65
C VAL A 300 -3.83 -28.91 -4.67
N GLY A 301 -2.98 -28.05 -5.23
CA GLY A 301 -1.52 -28.22 -5.31
C GLY A 301 -0.79 -26.87 -5.27
N VAL A 302 0.44 -26.86 -4.73
CA VAL A 302 1.33 -25.69 -4.72
C VAL A 302 2.78 -26.18 -4.88
N GLU A 303 3.52 -25.57 -5.80
CA GLU A 303 4.93 -25.87 -6.08
C GLU A 303 5.88 -24.73 -5.69
#